data_AF-A0A1S2VS42-F1
#
_entry.id   AF-A0A1S2VS42-F1
#
_cell.length_a   1.000
_cell.length_b   1.000
_cell.length_c   1.000
_cell.angle_alpha   90.00
_cell.angle_beta   90.00
_cell.angle_gamma   90.00
#
_symmetry.space_group_name_H-M   'P 1'
#
loop_
_entity.id
_entity.type
_entity.pdbx_description
1 polymer ?
#
loop_
_entity_poly.entity_id
_entity_poly.type
_entity_poly.pdbx_seq_one_letter_code
_entity_poly.pdbx_strand_id
1 'polypeptide(L)'
;MQSYPVKIQHISDLFITASSGEVTGFIPSISIADVTADVWKAISKSMRPALSEAFIREFADRLDWNLISRYQPLRPEWVEANKGRLNWHILTIYQRIPKDWMWPFREYIDWEVVSKGEEYGYYLNEAFLARFSHYVNWGLVSARVGLPEHTIARFRNRVDWESICQHQTLSEKFMNRHADRLDWRAVSMHQSLSEAFIAHFQDRVDWRAVSMHQTLSEAFIEQFADRVDWSCISAGQQLSEAFIERFADRVDWQEISYYQKLSGVFLERFSRQLNWYTVSVRQRVSPALIAGHEEAIRQGRKEYHARYGIYQ
;
A
#
# COMPACT_ATOMS: atom_id res chain seq x y z
N MET A 1 -62.47 14.58 2.55
CA MET A 1 -61.55 15.21 1.57
C MET A 1 -60.46 14.21 1.26
N GLN A 2 -60.42 13.70 0.02
CA GLN A 2 -59.34 12.80 -0.43
C GLN A 2 -58.07 13.65 -0.58
N SER A 3 -57.01 13.35 0.19
CA SER A 3 -55.70 13.96 -0.01
C SER A 3 -55.05 13.29 -1.22
N TYR A 4 -54.97 14.01 -2.32
CA TYR A 4 -54.17 13.56 -3.46
C TYR A 4 -52.69 13.58 -3.06
N PRO A 5 -51.90 12.53 -3.39
CA PRO A 5 -50.47 12.58 -3.18
C PRO A 5 -49.91 13.70 -4.05
N VAL A 6 -49.32 14.72 -3.39
CA VAL A 6 -48.64 15.82 -4.07
C VAL A 6 -47.57 15.21 -4.98
N LYS A 7 -47.61 15.50 -6.29
CA LYS A 7 -46.52 15.16 -7.21
C LYS A 7 -45.34 16.07 -6.90
N ILE A 8 -44.48 15.61 -6.00
CA ILE A 8 -43.25 16.33 -5.61
C ILE A 8 -42.25 16.20 -6.77
N GLN A 9 -42.07 17.26 -7.55
CA GLN A 9 -41.09 17.29 -8.64
C GLN A 9 -39.69 17.66 -8.14
N HIS A 10 -39.60 18.60 -7.18
CA HIS A 10 -38.36 18.98 -6.53
C HIS A 10 -38.50 19.00 -5.01
N ILE A 11 -37.44 18.58 -4.32
CA ILE A 11 -37.36 18.55 -2.84
C ILE A 11 -37.57 19.94 -2.23
N SER A 12 -37.18 21.00 -2.94
CA SER A 12 -37.39 22.40 -2.54
C SER A 12 -38.85 22.77 -2.33
N ASP A 13 -39.78 22.09 -3.01
CA ASP A 13 -41.21 22.41 -3.00
C ASP A 13 -41.89 21.92 -1.70
N LEU A 14 -41.15 21.19 -0.87
CA LEU A 14 -41.64 20.61 0.38
C LEU A 14 -41.52 21.55 1.57
N PHE A 15 -40.73 22.61 1.45
CA PHE A 15 -40.12 23.24 2.62
C PHE A 15 -40.45 24.71 2.81
N ILE A 16 -40.51 25.09 4.09
CA ILE A 16 -40.39 26.48 4.53
C ILE A 16 -38.90 26.77 4.68
N THR A 17 -38.42 27.73 3.91
CA THR A 17 -37.05 28.24 4.00
C THR A 17 -37.00 29.52 4.81
N ALA A 18 -36.07 29.60 5.75
CA ALA A 18 -35.78 30.84 6.47
C ALA A 18 -35.10 31.85 5.54
N SER A 19 -35.02 33.12 5.98
CA SER A 19 -34.25 34.16 5.29
C SER A 19 -32.77 33.82 5.10
N SER A 20 -32.23 32.92 5.94
CA SER A 20 -30.89 32.33 5.82
C SER A 20 -30.76 31.31 4.67
N GLY A 21 -31.87 30.92 4.04
CA GLY A 21 -31.91 29.89 2.99
C GLY A 21 -31.98 28.45 3.51
N GLU A 22 -32.09 28.24 4.82
CA GLU A 22 -32.18 26.92 5.45
C GLU A 22 -33.61 26.40 5.55
N VAL A 23 -33.79 25.09 5.44
CA VAL A 23 -35.05 24.40 5.72
C VAL A 23 -35.33 24.41 7.21
N THR A 24 -36.47 24.99 7.60
CA THR A 24 -36.92 25.05 9.00
C THR A 24 -38.12 24.16 9.29
N GLY A 25 -38.85 23.75 8.26
CA GLY A 25 -40.04 22.92 8.40
C GLY A 25 -40.63 22.56 7.05
N PHE A 26 -41.68 21.75 7.06
CA PHE A 26 -42.49 21.48 5.87
C PHE A 26 -43.51 22.58 5.64
N ILE A 27 -43.91 22.81 4.37
CA ILE A 27 -45.06 23.66 4.09
C ILE A 27 -46.33 23.06 4.72
N PRO A 28 -47.30 23.88 5.19
CA PRO A 28 -48.43 23.39 5.98
C PRO A 28 -49.34 22.37 5.27
N SER A 29 -49.32 22.32 3.94
CA SER A 29 -50.10 21.38 3.13
C SER A 29 -49.49 19.98 3.06
N ILE A 30 -48.27 19.76 3.55
CA ILE A 30 -47.61 18.45 3.57
C ILE A 30 -47.90 17.75 4.90
N SER A 31 -48.51 16.56 4.81
CA SER A 31 -48.66 15.65 5.93
C SER A 31 -47.38 14.84 6.14
N ILE A 32 -46.74 15.02 7.29
CA ILE A 32 -45.46 14.35 7.63
C ILE A 32 -45.60 12.83 7.64
N ALA A 33 -46.79 12.31 8.00
CA ALA A 33 -47.07 10.87 8.00
C ALA A 33 -47.03 10.25 6.60
N ASP A 34 -47.25 11.06 5.56
CA ASP A 34 -47.27 10.62 4.16
C ASP A 34 -45.91 10.76 3.47
N VAL A 35 -44.89 11.30 4.17
CA VAL A 35 -43.52 11.43 3.64
C VAL A 35 -42.83 10.07 3.64
N THR A 36 -42.54 9.56 2.44
CA THR A 36 -41.95 8.23 2.26
C THR A 36 -40.46 8.19 2.65
N ALA A 37 -39.94 6.98 2.87
CA ALA A 37 -38.53 6.77 3.20
C ALA A 37 -37.56 7.30 2.12
N ASP A 38 -37.93 7.20 0.83
CA ASP A 38 -37.10 7.72 -0.27
C ASP A 38 -37.06 9.25 -0.28
N VAL A 39 -38.17 9.90 0.08
CA VAL A 39 -38.19 11.35 0.27
C VAL A 39 -37.28 11.72 1.45
N TRP A 40 -37.37 11.04 2.59
CA TRP A 40 -36.47 11.29 3.73
C TRP A 40 -34.99 11.11 3.39
N LYS A 41 -34.62 10.10 2.60
CA LYS A 41 -33.25 9.96 2.08
C LYS A 41 -32.86 11.14 1.19
N ALA A 42 -33.76 11.57 0.32
CA ALA A 42 -33.53 12.70 -0.58
C ALA A 42 -33.32 14.01 0.20
N ILE A 43 -34.12 14.23 1.24
CA ILE A 43 -33.97 15.34 2.19
C ILE A 43 -32.61 15.27 2.89
N SER A 44 -32.23 14.09 3.39
CA SER A 44 -30.99 13.88 4.16
C SER A 44 -29.72 14.21 3.37
N LYS A 45 -29.70 13.97 2.05
CA LYS A 45 -28.57 14.31 1.17
C LYS A 45 -28.66 15.68 0.51
N SER A 46 -29.72 16.45 0.76
CA SER A 46 -29.95 17.74 0.09
C SER A 46 -28.98 18.81 0.60
N MET A 47 -28.02 19.23 -0.22
CA MET A 47 -27.09 20.32 0.12
C MET A 47 -27.69 21.71 -0.07
N ARG A 48 -28.80 21.82 -0.82
CA ARG A 48 -29.53 23.07 -1.07
C ARG A 48 -31.03 22.79 -1.23
N PRO A 49 -31.89 23.35 -0.38
CA PRO A 49 -31.56 24.10 0.84
C PRO A 49 -30.92 23.22 1.92
N ALA A 50 -29.99 23.78 2.71
CA ALA A 50 -29.39 23.09 3.85
C ALA A 50 -30.41 22.95 4.99
N LEU A 51 -30.31 21.90 5.79
CA LEU A 51 -31.22 21.68 6.91
C LEU A 51 -30.82 22.55 8.12
N SER A 52 -31.78 23.26 8.71
CA SER A 52 -31.54 23.99 9.97
C SER A 52 -31.42 23.02 11.15
N GLU A 53 -30.77 23.48 12.23
CA GLU A 53 -30.65 22.71 13.47
C GLU A 53 -32.02 22.33 14.06
N ALA A 54 -32.99 23.26 14.02
CA ALA A 54 -34.34 23.03 14.52
C ALA A 54 -35.03 21.89 13.75
N PHE A 55 -34.91 21.88 12.42
CA PHE A 55 -35.45 20.83 11.57
C PHE A 55 -34.82 19.47 11.88
N ILE A 56 -33.48 19.43 12.00
CA ILE A 56 -32.77 18.18 12.31
C ILE A 56 -33.17 17.66 13.68
N ARG A 57 -33.33 18.55 14.69
CA ARG A 57 -33.76 18.16 16.03
C ARG A 57 -35.17 17.57 16.04
N GLU A 58 -36.10 18.18 15.31
CA GLU A 58 -37.49 17.72 15.23
C GLU A 58 -37.62 16.38 14.51
N PHE A 59 -36.88 16.19 13.41
CA PHE A 59 -37.01 15.02 12.54
C PHE A 59 -35.84 14.03 12.64
N ALA A 60 -35.09 14.08 13.74
CA ALA A 60 -33.85 13.34 13.92
C ALA A 60 -33.99 11.83 13.70
N ASP A 61 -35.13 11.24 14.07
CA ASP A 61 -35.38 9.80 13.95
C ASP A 61 -35.87 9.37 12.55
N ARG A 62 -36.17 10.34 11.68
CA ARG A 62 -36.60 10.11 10.29
C ARG A 62 -35.47 10.31 9.28
N LEU A 63 -34.43 11.05 9.66
CA LEU A 63 -33.30 11.36 8.81
C LEU A 63 -32.31 10.19 8.68
N ASP A 64 -31.72 10.06 7.49
CA ASP A 64 -30.64 9.10 7.22
C ASP A 64 -29.31 9.73 7.62
N TRP A 65 -28.80 9.34 8.79
CA TRP A 65 -27.59 9.90 9.36
C TRP A 65 -26.32 9.60 8.56
N ASN A 66 -26.30 8.56 7.72
CA ASN A 66 -25.18 8.32 6.81
C ASN A 66 -25.15 9.38 5.70
N LEU A 67 -26.31 9.70 5.12
CA LEU A 67 -26.42 10.75 4.11
C LEU A 67 -26.18 12.14 4.72
N ILE A 68 -26.69 12.39 5.93
CA ILE A 68 -26.40 13.63 6.67
C ILE A 68 -24.90 13.79 6.87
N SER A 69 -24.23 12.77 7.41
CA SER A 69 -22.79 12.81 7.70
C SER A 69 -21.93 12.95 6.44
N ARG A 70 -22.44 12.53 5.28
CA ARG A 70 -21.72 12.62 4.01
C ARG A 70 -21.89 13.95 3.30
N TYR A 71 -23.07 14.56 3.35
CA TYR A 71 -23.43 15.65 2.45
C TYR A 71 -23.77 16.96 3.13
N GLN A 72 -24.32 16.95 4.36
CA GLN A 72 -24.75 18.20 4.99
C GLN A 72 -23.57 19.07 5.40
N PRO A 73 -23.71 20.41 5.36
CA PRO A 73 -22.71 21.30 5.92
C PRO A 73 -22.71 21.18 7.46
N LEU A 74 -21.58 20.75 8.01
CA LEU A 74 -21.45 20.45 9.44
C LEU A 74 -20.98 21.69 10.21
N ARG A 75 -21.86 22.32 11.00
CA ARG A 75 -21.49 23.43 11.91
C ARG A 75 -21.06 22.90 13.27
N PRO A 76 -20.10 23.52 13.98
CA PRO A 76 -19.58 23.00 15.24
C PRO A 76 -20.65 22.72 16.31
N GLU A 77 -21.57 23.65 16.52
CA GLU A 77 -22.64 23.53 17.54
C GLU A 77 -23.57 22.36 17.22
N TRP A 78 -23.91 22.22 15.93
CA TRP A 78 -24.75 21.15 15.44
C TRP A 78 -24.06 19.78 15.53
N VAL A 79 -22.77 19.70 15.22
CA VAL A 79 -21.99 18.46 15.39
C VAL A 79 -21.92 18.07 16.85
N GLU A 80 -21.70 19.01 17.76
CA GLU A 80 -21.70 18.74 19.21
C GLU A 80 -23.05 18.18 19.67
N ALA A 81 -24.16 18.78 19.25
CA ALA A 81 -25.51 18.33 19.60
C ALA A 81 -25.86 16.94 19.04
N ASN A 82 -25.24 16.54 17.91
CA ASN A 82 -25.59 15.33 17.18
C ASN A 82 -24.46 14.29 17.09
N LYS A 83 -23.37 14.45 17.84
CA LYS A 83 -22.19 13.57 17.80
C LYS A 83 -22.49 12.09 18.01
N GLY A 84 -23.54 11.75 18.77
CA GLY A 84 -23.98 10.36 18.97
C GLY A 84 -24.79 9.76 17.82
N ARG A 85 -25.29 10.59 16.90
CA ARG A 85 -26.09 10.17 15.73
C ARG A 85 -25.28 10.18 14.43
N LEU A 86 -24.24 11.01 14.36
CA LEU A 86 -23.37 11.12 13.19
C LEU A 86 -22.60 9.81 12.93
N ASN A 87 -22.48 9.47 11.65
CA ASN A 87 -21.57 8.43 11.21
C ASN A 87 -20.19 9.04 10.98
N TRP A 88 -19.33 8.92 11.99
CA TRP A 88 -18.00 9.52 11.99
C TRP A 88 -17.05 8.89 10.98
N HIS A 89 -17.21 7.61 10.64
CA HIS A 89 -16.43 6.99 9.55
C HIS A 89 -16.67 7.71 8.22
N ILE A 90 -17.94 7.88 7.86
CA ILE A 90 -18.35 8.62 6.64
C ILE A 90 -17.87 10.07 6.71
N LEU A 91 -18.05 10.72 7.86
CA LEU A 91 -17.62 12.11 8.08
C LEU A 91 -16.11 12.26 7.87
N THR A 92 -15.31 11.37 8.47
CA THR A 92 -13.86 11.38 8.36
C THR A 92 -13.39 11.15 6.93
N ILE A 93 -14.07 10.32 6.14
CA ILE A 93 -13.71 10.06 4.73
C ILE A 93 -14.11 11.23 3.82
N TYR A 94 -15.36 11.68 3.89
CA TYR A 94 -15.94 12.53 2.83
C TYR A 94 -15.95 14.01 3.16
N GLN A 95 -16.02 14.38 4.44
CA GLN A 95 -16.17 15.76 4.87
C GLN A 95 -14.86 16.38 5.37
N ARG A 96 -13.82 15.55 5.59
CA ARG A 96 -12.49 15.94 6.09
C ARG A 96 -12.57 16.73 7.41
N ILE A 97 -12.37 16.03 8.52
CA ILE A 97 -12.45 16.60 9.86
C ILE A 97 -11.49 17.79 10.01
N PRO A 98 -11.97 18.98 10.41
CA PRO A 98 -11.11 20.12 10.70
C PRO A 98 -10.14 19.83 11.86
N LYS A 99 -8.94 20.41 11.81
CA LYS A 99 -7.91 20.20 12.83
C LYS A 99 -8.39 20.52 14.25
N ASP A 100 -9.17 21.59 14.40
CA ASP A 100 -9.68 22.03 15.71
C ASP A 100 -10.76 21.11 16.27
N TRP A 101 -11.37 20.26 15.43
CA TRP A 101 -12.32 19.22 15.82
C TRP A 101 -11.64 17.94 16.29
N MET A 102 -10.38 17.71 15.88
CA MET A 102 -9.67 16.47 16.17
C MET A 102 -9.57 16.16 17.66
N TRP A 103 -9.42 17.17 18.53
CA TRP A 103 -9.31 16.96 19.96
C TRP A 103 -10.67 16.87 20.68
N PRO A 104 -11.64 17.79 20.49
CA PRO A 104 -12.95 17.68 21.11
C PRO A 104 -13.68 16.37 20.77
N PHE A 105 -13.54 15.90 19.53
CA PHE A 105 -14.26 14.72 19.02
C PHE A 105 -13.39 13.47 18.86
N ARG A 106 -12.22 13.43 19.49
CA ARG A 106 -11.25 12.33 19.37
C ARG A 106 -11.81 10.93 19.65
N GLU A 107 -12.81 10.81 20.54
CA GLU A 107 -13.43 9.52 20.88
C GLU A 107 -14.38 9.00 19.78
N TYR A 108 -14.76 9.86 18.83
CA TYR A 108 -15.70 9.54 17.76
C TYR A 108 -15.02 9.38 16.40
N ILE A 109 -13.90 10.07 16.18
CA ILE A 109 -13.18 10.09 14.91
C ILE A 109 -12.72 8.68 14.53
N ASP A 110 -12.88 8.34 13.26
CA ASP A 110 -12.29 7.14 12.71
C ASP A 110 -10.78 7.33 12.51
N TRP A 111 -10.02 6.88 13.50
CA TRP A 111 -8.56 6.98 13.48
C TRP A 111 -7.90 6.03 12.50
N GLU A 112 -8.57 4.98 12.03
CA GLU A 112 -8.04 4.14 10.96
C GLU A 112 -7.96 4.94 9.66
N VAL A 113 -9.02 5.66 9.31
CA VAL A 113 -9.05 6.55 8.14
C VAL A 113 -8.01 7.67 8.28
N VAL A 114 -7.93 8.32 9.44
CA VAL A 114 -6.91 9.37 9.68
C VAL A 114 -5.50 8.80 9.49
N SER A 115 -5.24 7.60 10.01
CA SER A 115 -3.91 6.97 9.98
C SER A 115 -3.48 6.47 8.60
N LYS A 116 -4.41 6.26 7.67
CA LYS A 116 -4.08 5.94 6.27
C LYS A 116 -3.34 7.07 5.56
N GLY A 117 -3.51 8.31 6.04
CA GLY A 117 -2.76 9.48 5.55
C GLY A 117 -3.15 9.98 4.15
N GLU A 118 -4.12 9.37 3.47
CA GLU A 118 -4.56 9.75 2.12
C GLU A 118 -5.05 11.20 2.09
N GLU A 119 -6.13 11.49 2.83
CA GLU A 119 -6.68 12.84 2.97
C GLU A 119 -6.07 13.63 4.13
N TYR A 120 -5.30 12.97 5.01
CA TYR A 120 -4.82 13.53 6.28
C TYR A 120 -3.29 13.61 6.39
N GLY A 121 -2.54 13.31 5.33
CA GLY A 121 -1.08 13.26 5.38
C GLY A 121 -0.41 14.54 5.89
N TYR A 122 -0.98 15.70 5.54
CA TYR A 122 -0.52 17.01 6.02
C TYR A 122 -0.74 17.24 7.53
N TYR A 123 -1.64 16.48 8.17
CA TYR A 123 -1.80 16.49 9.62
C TYR A 123 -0.77 15.64 10.33
N LEU A 124 -0.35 14.51 9.75
CA LEU A 124 0.46 13.47 10.41
C LEU A 124 1.95 13.84 10.58
N ASN A 125 2.23 15.10 10.89
CA ASN A 125 3.54 15.55 11.35
C ASN A 125 3.82 15.14 12.80
N GLU A 126 5.07 15.31 13.24
CA GLU A 126 5.52 14.89 14.57
C GLU A 126 4.68 15.48 15.72
N ALA A 127 4.28 16.75 15.64
CA ALA A 127 3.50 17.39 16.69
C ALA A 127 2.09 16.79 16.81
N PHE A 128 1.47 16.46 15.69
CA PHE A 128 0.18 15.78 15.66
C PHE A 128 0.30 14.35 16.20
N LEU A 129 1.28 13.59 15.72
CA LEU A 129 1.53 12.23 16.20
C LEU A 129 1.83 12.19 17.70
N ALA A 130 2.55 13.19 18.23
CA ALA A 130 2.77 13.32 19.66
C ALA A 130 1.46 13.52 20.42
N ARG A 131 0.60 14.44 19.95
CA ARG A 131 -0.68 14.77 20.58
C ARG A 131 -1.69 13.61 20.53
N PHE A 132 -1.74 12.89 19.41
CA PHE A 132 -2.72 11.83 19.15
C PHE A 132 -2.12 10.42 19.18
N SER A 133 -0.98 10.25 19.83
CA SER A 133 -0.20 9.00 19.84
C SER A 133 -0.95 7.76 20.34
N HIS A 134 -2.00 7.95 21.15
CA HIS A 134 -2.83 6.88 21.69
C HIS A 134 -4.03 6.52 20.79
N TYR A 135 -4.32 7.35 19.78
CA TYR A 135 -5.49 7.17 18.92
C TYR A 135 -5.09 6.68 17.53
N VAL A 136 -3.98 7.17 16.98
CA VAL A 136 -3.53 6.76 15.65
C VAL A 136 -3.17 5.27 15.61
N ASN A 137 -3.48 4.63 14.49
CA ASN A 137 -3.05 3.27 14.19
C ASN A 137 -1.60 3.33 13.70
N TRP A 138 -0.67 2.95 14.57
CA TRP A 138 0.77 3.03 14.26
C TRP A 138 1.22 2.06 13.18
N GLY A 139 0.53 0.94 12.94
CA GLY A 139 0.83 0.05 11.81
C GLY A 139 0.58 0.78 10.49
N LEU A 140 -0.58 1.39 10.35
CA LEU A 140 -0.92 2.20 9.16
C LEU A 140 0.00 3.41 9.01
N VAL A 141 0.28 4.13 10.09
CA VAL A 141 1.19 5.28 10.06
C VAL A 141 2.59 4.84 9.61
N SER A 142 3.11 3.72 10.14
CA SER A 142 4.44 3.21 9.80
C SER A 142 4.53 2.74 8.35
N ALA A 143 3.47 2.15 7.81
CA ALA A 143 3.45 1.63 6.46
C ALA A 143 3.18 2.68 5.37
N ARG A 144 2.40 3.72 5.68
CA ARG A 144 1.85 4.61 4.64
C ARG A 144 2.32 6.06 4.73
N VAL A 145 2.72 6.52 5.91
CA VAL A 145 3.14 7.92 6.09
C VAL A 145 4.65 7.99 5.93
N GLY A 146 5.13 8.93 5.11
CA GLY A 146 6.57 9.19 4.99
C GLY A 146 7.11 9.80 6.28
N LEU A 147 7.66 8.97 7.15
CA LEU A 147 8.16 9.38 8.46
C LEU A 147 9.66 9.69 8.38
N PRO A 148 10.08 10.92 8.72
CA PRO A 148 11.50 11.20 8.91
C PRO A 148 12.12 10.33 9.99
N GLU A 149 13.38 9.93 9.81
CA GLU A 149 14.11 9.07 10.76
C GLU A 149 14.08 9.58 12.21
N HIS A 150 14.16 10.90 12.42
CA HIS A 150 14.09 11.47 13.78
C HIS A 150 12.71 11.22 14.43
N THR A 151 11.63 11.29 13.64
CA THR A 151 10.27 10.95 14.07
C THR A 151 10.17 9.47 14.43
N ILE A 152 10.73 8.59 13.59
CA ILE A 152 10.79 7.13 13.85
C ILE A 152 11.54 6.87 15.17
N ALA A 153 12.70 7.50 15.38
CA ALA A 153 13.48 7.37 16.62
C ALA A 153 12.72 7.88 17.86
N ARG A 154 12.00 8.99 17.72
CA ARG A 154 11.15 9.57 18.78
C ARG A 154 10.04 8.61 19.19
N PHE A 155 9.42 7.92 18.23
CA PHE A 155 8.30 7.00 18.44
C PHE A 155 8.69 5.52 18.34
N ARG A 156 9.95 5.17 18.58
CA ARG A 156 10.53 3.82 18.45
C ARG A 156 9.78 2.68 19.15
N ASN A 157 9.00 2.98 20.19
CA ASN A 157 8.21 2.01 20.96
C ASN A 157 6.75 1.92 20.50
N ARG A 158 6.38 2.64 19.44
CA ARG A 158 5.01 2.68 18.90
C ARG A 158 4.97 2.30 17.43
N VAL A 159 5.98 2.70 16.65
CA VAL A 159 6.09 2.34 15.24
C VAL A 159 6.17 0.83 15.07
N ASP A 160 5.61 0.35 13.97
CA ASP A 160 5.70 -1.03 13.53
C ASP A 160 7.00 -1.21 12.73
N TRP A 161 7.99 -1.89 13.31
CA TRP A 161 9.33 -1.95 12.73
C TRP A 161 9.41 -2.73 11.42
N GLU A 162 8.58 -3.76 11.23
CA GLU A 162 8.48 -4.49 9.97
C GLU A 162 8.02 -3.54 8.85
N SER A 163 6.92 -2.80 9.07
CA SER A 163 6.41 -1.79 8.15
C SER A 163 7.43 -0.68 7.88
N ILE A 164 8.15 -0.22 8.92
CA ILE A 164 9.21 0.79 8.75
C ILE A 164 10.32 0.26 7.83
N CYS A 165 10.79 -0.97 8.05
CA CYS A 165 11.85 -1.58 7.24
C CYS A 165 11.40 -1.86 5.80
N GLN A 166 10.11 -2.12 5.59
CA GLN A 166 9.56 -2.44 4.28
C GLN A 166 9.23 -1.19 3.44
N HIS A 167 8.70 -0.13 4.06
CA HIS A 167 8.07 0.97 3.33
C HIS A 167 8.79 2.31 3.45
N GLN A 168 9.67 2.49 4.44
CA GLN A 168 10.43 3.73 4.59
C GLN A 168 11.83 3.58 3.98
N THR A 169 12.41 4.68 3.50
CA THR A 169 13.83 4.71 3.10
C THR A 169 14.68 5.01 4.33
N LEU A 170 15.49 4.05 4.76
CA LEU A 170 16.34 4.16 5.94
C LEU A 170 17.80 4.31 5.55
N SER A 171 18.51 5.24 6.18
CA SER A 171 19.95 5.33 6.06
C SER A 171 20.63 4.21 6.86
N GLU A 172 21.77 3.73 6.38
CA GLU A 172 22.58 2.76 7.11
C GLU A 172 23.02 3.28 8.49
N LYS A 173 23.22 4.58 8.65
CA LYS A 173 23.53 5.20 9.95
C LYS A 173 22.36 5.08 10.93
N PHE A 174 21.13 5.20 10.45
CA PHE A 174 19.94 4.98 11.27
C PHE A 174 19.78 3.51 11.61
N MET A 175 19.89 2.63 10.61
CA MET A 175 19.79 1.19 10.80
C MET A 175 20.82 0.68 11.81
N ASN A 176 22.08 1.13 11.72
CA ASN A 176 23.12 0.82 12.70
C ASN A 176 22.73 1.16 14.15
N ARG A 177 22.10 2.33 14.36
CA ARG A 177 21.70 2.79 15.70
C ARG A 177 20.50 2.03 16.27
N HIS A 178 19.72 1.36 15.42
CA HIS A 178 18.47 0.69 15.78
C HIS A 178 18.47 -0.79 15.38
N ALA A 179 19.65 -1.38 15.21
CA ALA A 179 19.87 -2.73 14.70
C ALA A 179 19.13 -3.83 15.50
N ASP A 180 18.84 -3.59 16.78
CA ASP A 180 18.10 -4.46 17.69
C ASP A 180 16.59 -4.54 17.39
N ARG A 181 16.06 -3.60 16.59
CA ARG A 181 14.62 -3.46 16.32
C ARG A 181 14.23 -3.77 14.89
N LEU A 182 15.20 -3.83 13.99
CA LEU A 182 14.93 -4.02 12.56
C LEU A 182 14.45 -5.44 12.30
N ASP A 183 13.48 -5.56 11.40
CA ASP A 183 13.22 -6.81 10.72
C ASP A 183 14.29 -6.98 9.62
N TRP A 184 15.23 -7.88 9.86
CA TRP A 184 16.37 -8.06 8.97
C TRP A 184 16.02 -8.65 7.61
N ARG A 185 14.93 -9.42 7.51
CA ARG A 185 14.45 -9.92 6.23
C ARG A 185 13.88 -8.77 5.40
N ALA A 186 13.07 -7.91 6.02
CA ALA A 186 12.54 -6.71 5.36
C ALA A 186 13.68 -5.75 4.96
N VAL A 187 14.67 -5.54 5.84
CA VAL A 187 15.86 -4.73 5.51
C VAL A 187 16.59 -5.29 4.29
N SER A 188 16.91 -6.58 4.28
CA SER A 188 17.63 -7.22 3.17
C SER A 188 16.87 -7.18 1.84
N MET A 189 15.53 -7.19 1.87
CA MET A 189 14.68 -7.20 0.69
C MET A 189 14.38 -5.80 0.14
N HIS A 190 14.15 -4.82 1.02
CA HIS A 190 13.53 -3.54 0.64
C HIS A 190 14.46 -2.34 0.76
N GLN A 191 15.55 -2.43 1.52
CA GLN A 191 16.53 -1.34 1.64
C GLN A 191 17.65 -1.51 0.62
N SER A 192 18.26 -0.40 0.21
CA SER A 192 19.50 -0.41 -0.57
C SER A 192 20.67 -0.46 0.39
N LEU A 193 21.40 -1.58 0.36
CA LEU A 193 22.49 -1.87 1.30
C LEU A 193 23.83 -1.86 0.57
N SER A 194 24.82 -1.22 1.18
CA SER A 194 26.21 -1.37 0.75
C SER A 194 26.77 -2.71 1.19
N GLU A 195 27.72 -3.24 0.42
CA GLU A 195 28.45 -4.46 0.77
C GLU A 195 29.12 -4.36 2.15
N ALA A 196 29.65 -3.19 2.50
CA ALA A 196 30.25 -2.95 3.82
C ALA A 196 29.23 -3.11 4.95
N PHE A 197 28.00 -2.63 4.75
CA PHE A 197 26.91 -2.79 5.71
C PHE A 197 26.46 -4.25 5.82
N ILE A 198 26.30 -4.94 4.67
CA ILE A 198 25.94 -6.36 4.64
C ILE A 198 27.02 -7.19 5.36
N ALA A 199 28.30 -6.94 5.11
CA ALA A 199 29.41 -7.62 5.79
C ALA A 199 29.41 -7.34 7.31
N HIS A 200 29.12 -6.10 7.72
CA HIS A 200 29.03 -5.75 9.13
C HIS A 200 27.91 -6.51 9.86
N PHE A 201 26.78 -6.73 9.20
CA PHE A 201 25.63 -7.47 9.73
C PHE A 201 25.44 -8.87 9.12
N GLN A 202 26.53 -9.51 8.71
CA GLN A 202 26.51 -10.80 8.00
C GLN A 202 25.71 -11.91 8.71
N ASP A 203 25.63 -11.88 10.04
CA ASP A 203 24.92 -12.88 10.86
C ASP A 203 23.45 -12.54 11.10
N ARG A 204 22.97 -11.39 10.60
CA ARG A 204 21.59 -10.94 10.77
C ARG A 204 20.82 -10.84 9.46
N VAL A 205 21.49 -10.43 8.38
CA VAL A 205 20.86 -10.29 7.06
C VAL A 205 20.29 -11.61 6.56
N ASP A 206 19.18 -11.53 5.82
CA ASP A 206 18.66 -12.68 5.08
C ASP A 206 19.48 -12.82 3.78
N TRP A 207 20.33 -13.84 3.72
CA TRP A 207 21.24 -14.04 2.59
C TRP A 207 20.55 -14.32 1.27
N ARG A 208 19.38 -14.98 1.28
CA ARG A 208 18.60 -15.21 0.07
C ARG A 208 18.05 -13.90 -0.47
N ALA A 209 17.50 -13.06 0.41
CA ALA A 209 17.03 -11.73 0.05
C ALA A 209 18.20 -10.83 -0.42
N VAL A 210 19.35 -10.88 0.25
CA VAL A 210 20.56 -10.17 -0.17
C VAL A 210 20.97 -10.58 -1.60
N SER A 211 21.08 -11.88 -1.87
CA SER A 211 21.47 -12.40 -3.19
C SER A 211 20.47 -12.02 -4.30
N MET A 212 19.18 -11.91 -3.97
CA MET A 212 18.12 -11.61 -4.92
C MET A 212 17.92 -10.11 -5.19
N HIS A 213 18.07 -9.27 -4.18
CA HIS A 213 17.62 -7.87 -4.24
C HIS A 213 18.75 -6.85 -4.20
N GLN A 214 19.95 -7.22 -3.75
CA GLN A 214 21.09 -6.30 -3.69
C GLN A 214 21.99 -6.45 -4.92
N THR A 215 22.64 -5.37 -5.32
CA THR A 215 23.70 -5.41 -6.33
C THR A 215 25.01 -5.78 -5.66
N LEU A 216 25.56 -6.94 -6.02
CA LEU A 216 26.76 -7.49 -5.40
C LEU A 216 27.89 -7.61 -6.43
N SER A 217 29.09 -7.24 -6.03
CA SER A 217 30.31 -7.47 -6.78
C SER A 217 30.74 -8.93 -6.67
N GLU A 218 31.42 -9.43 -7.70
CA GLU A 218 31.99 -10.77 -7.69
C GLU A 218 32.95 -11.01 -6.52
N ALA A 219 33.73 -10.00 -6.13
CA ALA A 219 34.64 -10.09 -4.99
C ALA A 219 33.89 -10.32 -3.67
N PHE A 220 32.75 -9.64 -3.49
CA PHE A 220 31.90 -9.83 -2.33
C PHE A 220 31.22 -11.20 -2.33
N ILE A 221 30.71 -11.63 -3.49
CA ILE A 221 30.10 -12.96 -3.65
C ILE A 221 31.12 -14.05 -3.33
N GLU A 222 32.37 -13.92 -3.80
CA GLU A 222 33.45 -14.84 -3.48
C GLU A 222 33.77 -14.86 -1.99
N GLN A 223 33.84 -13.69 -1.34
CA GLN A 223 34.09 -13.59 0.10
C GLN A 223 33.01 -14.30 0.92
N PHE A 224 31.75 -14.26 0.48
CA PHE A 224 30.60 -14.85 1.17
C PHE A 224 30.00 -16.05 0.43
N ALA A 225 30.83 -16.77 -0.32
CA ALA A 225 30.42 -17.86 -1.19
C ALA A 225 29.54 -18.90 -0.46
N ASP A 226 29.84 -19.19 0.80
CA ASP A 226 29.12 -20.19 1.60
C ASP A 226 27.79 -19.72 2.18
N ARG A 227 27.47 -18.43 2.05
CA ARG A 227 26.23 -17.84 2.59
C ARG A 227 25.25 -17.43 1.51
N VAL A 228 25.73 -16.98 0.36
CA VAL A 228 24.88 -16.52 -0.76
C VAL A 228 24.02 -17.65 -1.34
N ASP A 229 22.83 -17.29 -1.82
CA ASP A 229 21.97 -18.21 -2.57
C ASP A 229 22.41 -18.23 -4.04
N TRP A 230 23.09 -19.30 -4.45
CA TRP A 230 23.70 -19.40 -5.78
C TRP A 230 22.71 -19.37 -6.94
N SER A 231 21.47 -19.83 -6.73
CA SER A 231 20.42 -19.73 -7.74
C SER A 231 20.04 -18.26 -7.95
N CYS A 232 19.85 -17.51 -6.86
CA CYS A 232 19.59 -16.07 -6.91
C CYS A 232 20.77 -15.28 -7.50
N ILE A 233 22.01 -15.62 -7.14
CA ILE A 233 23.22 -15.02 -7.71
C ILE A 233 23.28 -15.25 -9.23
N SER A 234 23.05 -16.50 -9.66
CA SER A 234 23.12 -16.89 -11.07
C SER A 234 22.05 -16.21 -11.93
N ALA A 235 20.88 -15.94 -11.36
CA ALA A 235 19.77 -15.28 -12.05
C ALA A 235 19.85 -13.75 -12.02
N GLY A 236 20.25 -13.18 -10.88
CA GLY A 236 20.07 -11.76 -10.58
C GLY A 236 21.31 -10.89 -10.77
N GLN A 237 22.51 -11.45 -10.64
CA GLN A 237 23.76 -10.67 -10.71
C GLN A 237 24.33 -10.65 -12.13
N GLN A 238 25.13 -9.63 -12.45
CA GLN A 238 25.91 -9.60 -13.69
C GLN A 238 27.24 -10.31 -13.45
N LEU A 239 27.35 -11.55 -13.94
CA LEU A 239 28.52 -12.38 -13.72
C LEU A 239 29.39 -12.43 -14.97
N SER A 240 30.69 -12.33 -14.78
CA SER A 240 31.71 -12.56 -15.80
C SER A 240 31.86 -14.06 -16.06
N GLU A 241 32.21 -14.40 -17.29
CA GLU A 241 32.48 -15.80 -17.67
C GLU A 241 33.61 -16.43 -16.83
N ALA A 242 34.63 -15.65 -16.47
CA ALA A 242 35.72 -16.11 -15.62
C ALA A 242 35.22 -16.48 -14.20
N PHE A 243 34.29 -15.69 -13.66
CA PHE A 243 33.67 -15.97 -12.37
C PHE A 243 32.79 -17.23 -12.44
N ILE A 244 31.94 -17.34 -13.47
CA ILE A 244 31.08 -18.51 -13.67
C ILE A 244 31.93 -19.78 -13.81
N GLU A 245 33.02 -19.73 -14.56
CA GLU A 245 33.96 -20.85 -14.70
C GLU A 245 34.60 -21.24 -13.38
N ARG A 246 35.05 -20.25 -12.59
CA ARG A 246 35.69 -20.51 -11.29
C ARG A 246 34.74 -21.16 -10.28
N PHE A 247 33.45 -20.84 -10.35
CA PHE A 247 32.40 -21.39 -9.47
C PHE A 247 31.44 -22.33 -10.20
N ALA A 248 31.93 -23.04 -11.22
CA ALA A 248 31.14 -23.91 -12.08
C ALA A 248 30.37 -25.01 -11.31
N ASP A 249 30.87 -25.41 -10.15
CA ASP A 249 30.27 -26.41 -9.25
C ASP A 249 29.14 -25.85 -8.36
N ARG A 250 29.03 -24.52 -8.26
CA ARG A 250 28.07 -23.85 -7.36
C ARG A 250 26.98 -23.10 -8.10
N VAL A 251 27.30 -22.51 -9.26
CA VAL A 251 26.34 -21.75 -10.07
C VAL A 251 25.18 -22.63 -10.52
N ASP A 252 23.99 -22.04 -10.63
CA ASP A 252 22.83 -22.72 -11.18
C ASP A 252 22.86 -22.59 -12.70
N TRP A 253 23.25 -23.65 -13.40
CA TRP A 253 23.37 -23.64 -14.85
C TRP A 253 22.06 -23.40 -15.60
N GLN A 254 20.90 -23.68 -15.01
CA GLN A 254 19.61 -23.33 -15.61
C GLN A 254 19.45 -21.81 -15.63
N GLU A 255 19.73 -21.16 -14.50
CA GLU A 255 19.68 -19.71 -14.34
C GLU A 255 20.76 -19.02 -15.18
N ILE A 256 21.99 -19.53 -15.18
CA ILE A 256 23.08 -19.03 -16.04
C ILE A 256 22.66 -19.06 -17.52
N SER A 257 22.08 -20.17 -17.97
CA SER A 257 21.61 -20.30 -19.36
C SER A 257 20.53 -19.28 -19.72
N TYR A 258 19.70 -18.93 -18.76
CA TYR A 258 18.53 -18.07 -18.95
C TYR A 258 18.84 -16.57 -18.87
N TYR A 259 19.64 -16.17 -17.88
CA TYR A 259 19.82 -14.77 -17.51
C TYR A 259 21.17 -14.18 -17.92
N GLN A 260 22.24 -15.00 -17.99
CA GLN A 260 23.57 -14.48 -18.30
C GLN A 260 23.79 -14.32 -19.80
N LYS A 261 24.57 -13.30 -20.16
CA LYS A 261 25.02 -13.07 -21.52
C LYS A 261 26.36 -13.78 -21.73
N LEU A 262 26.34 -14.87 -22.50
CA LEU A 262 27.51 -15.72 -22.73
C LEU A 262 28.02 -15.58 -24.17
N SER A 263 29.33 -15.73 -24.34
CA SER A 263 30.03 -15.77 -25.62
C SER A 263 29.91 -17.17 -26.25
N GLY A 264 29.99 -17.23 -27.59
CA GLY A 264 29.94 -18.52 -28.30
C GLY A 264 31.02 -19.51 -27.83
N VAL A 265 32.23 -19.03 -27.56
CA VAL A 265 33.35 -19.83 -27.05
C VAL A 265 33.01 -20.42 -25.69
N PHE A 266 32.41 -19.62 -24.79
CA PHE A 266 31.98 -20.10 -23.48
C PHE A 266 30.88 -21.16 -23.59
N LEU A 267 29.90 -20.92 -24.46
CA LEU A 267 28.80 -21.85 -24.71
C LEU A 267 29.29 -23.21 -25.21
N GLU A 268 30.24 -23.22 -26.15
CA GLU A 268 30.86 -24.46 -26.65
C GLU A 268 31.60 -25.20 -25.54
N ARG A 269 32.41 -24.48 -24.75
CA ARG A 269 33.21 -25.06 -23.66
C ARG A 269 32.34 -25.69 -22.58
N PHE A 270 31.24 -25.04 -22.21
CA PHE A 270 30.31 -25.50 -21.16
C PHE A 270 29.04 -26.16 -21.70
N SER A 271 29.08 -26.63 -22.95
CA SER A 271 27.91 -27.16 -23.67
C SER A 271 27.12 -28.23 -22.90
N ARG A 272 27.78 -29.08 -22.11
CA ARG A 272 27.10 -30.15 -21.38
C ARG A 272 26.30 -29.68 -20.16
N GLN A 273 26.60 -28.51 -19.63
CA GLN A 273 25.98 -27.98 -18.41
C GLN A 273 24.83 -27.03 -18.75
N LEU A 274 24.88 -26.42 -19.93
CA LEU A 274 23.91 -25.43 -20.39
C LEU A 274 22.59 -26.07 -20.84
N ASN A 275 21.49 -25.37 -20.54
CA ASN A 275 20.20 -25.66 -21.13
C ASN A 275 20.14 -25.06 -22.55
N TRP A 276 20.45 -25.87 -23.56
CA TRP A 276 20.49 -25.42 -24.95
C TRP A 276 19.14 -24.94 -25.48
N TYR A 277 18.01 -25.47 -24.98
CA TYR A 277 16.71 -24.93 -25.34
C TYR A 277 16.58 -23.46 -24.90
N THR A 278 16.90 -23.17 -23.64
CA THR A 278 16.93 -21.81 -23.12
C THR A 278 17.91 -20.92 -23.89
N VAL A 279 19.14 -21.38 -24.11
CA VAL A 279 20.17 -20.65 -24.87
C VAL A 279 19.65 -20.29 -26.26
N SER A 280 19.02 -21.24 -26.96
CA SER A 280 18.49 -21.03 -28.32
C SER A 280 17.39 -19.98 -28.41
N VAL A 281 16.59 -19.82 -27.35
CA VAL A 281 15.45 -18.91 -27.31
C VAL A 281 15.84 -17.53 -26.76
N ARG A 282 16.80 -17.49 -25.82
CA ARG A 282 17.11 -16.28 -25.03
C ARG A 282 18.41 -15.59 -25.45
N GLN A 283 19.39 -16.33 -25.96
CA GLN A 283 20.69 -15.77 -26.31
C GLN A 283 20.77 -15.45 -27.81
N ARG A 284 21.60 -14.45 -28.16
CA ARG A 284 21.92 -14.15 -29.56
C ARG A 284 23.08 -15.02 -30.01
N VAL A 285 22.75 -16.22 -30.46
CA VAL A 285 23.71 -17.25 -30.89
C VAL A 285 23.67 -17.44 -32.40
N SER A 286 24.79 -17.85 -32.99
CA SER A 286 24.89 -18.04 -34.44
C SER A 286 24.06 -19.26 -34.89
N PRO A 287 23.43 -19.23 -36.08
CA PRO A 287 22.70 -20.39 -36.59
C PRO A 287 23.55 -21.66 -36.70
N ALA A 288 24.84 -21.51 -36.99
CA ALA A 288 25.79 -22.63 -37.05
C ALA A 288 25.97 -23.31 -35.68
N LEU A 289 26.08 -22.52 -34.60
CA LEU A 289 26.18 -23.06 -33.24
C LEU A 289 24.88 -23.78 -32.83
N ILE A 290 23.72 -23.24 -33.22
CA ILE A 290 22.42 -23.85 -32.95
C ILE A 290 22.24 -25.18 -33.69
N ALA A 291 22.65 -25.25 -34.95
CA ALA A 291 22.58 -26.47 -35.75
C ALA A 291 23.38 -27.62 -35.11
N GLY A 292 24.48 -27.32 -34.42
CA GLY A 292 25.27 -28.32 -33.67
C GLY A 292 24.58 -28.92 -32.45
N HIS A 293 23.49 -28.30 -31.96
CA HIS A 293 22.81 -28.67 -30.71
C HIS A 293 21.31 -28.95 -30.86
N GLU A 294 20.82 -29.22 -32.08
CA GLU A 294 19.39 -29.43 -32.36
C GLU A 294 18.72 -30.49 -31.49
N GLU A 295 19.39 -31.61 -31.23
CA GLU A 295 18.83 -32.68 -30.39
C GLU A 295 18.72 -32.25 -28.92
N ALA A 296 19.74 -31.57 -28.39
CA ALA A 296 19.73 -31.05 -27.02
C ALA A 296 18.63 -29.98 -26.85
N ILE A 297 18.44 -29.12 -27.85
CA ILE A 297 17.35 -28.13 -27.90
C ILE A 297 15.99 -28.82 -27.91
N ARG A 298 15.81 -29.86 -28.74
CA ARG A 298 14.57 -30.63 -28.84
C ARG A 298 14.23 -31.31 -27.52
N GLN A 299 15.22 -31.91 -26.86
CA GLN A 299 15.03 -32.57 -25.58
C GLN A 299 14.70 -31.58 -24.46
N GLY A 300 15.46 -30.49 -24.35
CA GLY A 300 15.19 -29.43 -23.37
C GLY A 300 13.81 -28.78 -23.55
N ARG A 301 13.32 -28.64 -24.80
CA ARG A 301 11.97 -28.18 -25.08
C ARG A 301 10.89 -29.11 -24.52
N LYS A 302 11.06 -30.43 -24.66
CA LYS A 302 10.12 -31.41 -24.11
C LYS A 302 10.05 -31.32 -22.58
N GLU A 303 11.22 -31.23 -21.93
CA GLU A 303 11.33 -31.11 -20.47
C GLU A 303 10.69 -29.81 -19.96
N TYR A 304 10.91 -28.69 -20.66
CA TYR A 304 10.26 -27.43 -20.35
C TYR A 304 8.72 -27.53 -20.41
N HIS A 305 8.18 -28.11 -21.49
CA HIS A 305 6.74 -28.31 -21.62
C HIS A 305 6.18 -29.31 -20.60
N ALA A 306 6.93 -30.36 -20.23
CA ALA A 306 6.49 -31.27 -19.17
C ALA A 306 6.43 -30.60 -17.80
N ARG A 307 7.35 -29.67 -17.51
CA ARG A 307 7.45 -28.97 -16.22
C ARG A 307 6.48 -27.80 -16.07
N TYR A 308 6.19 -27.08 -17.16
CA TYR A 308 5.41 -25.83 -17.12
C TYR A 308 4.15 -25.83 -18.00
N GLY A 309 3.88 -26.92 -18.73
CA GLY A 309 2.85 -27.00 -19.78
C GLY A 309 1.52 -27.63 -19.37
N ILE A 310 1.01 -27.37 -18.17
CA ILE A 310 -0.42 -27.57 -17.87
C ILE A 310 -1.12 -26.22 -18.00
N TYR A 311 -1.25 -25.71 -19.22
CA TYR A 311 -2.30 -24.77 -19.66
C TYR A 311 -2.16 -24.67 -21.19
N GLN A 312 -2.81 -25.60 -21.89
CA GLN A 312 -3.32 -25.37 -23.24
C GLN A 312 -4.82 -25.62 -23.24
#